data_AF-A0A2I8VG72-F1
#
_entry.id   AF-A0A2I8VG72-F1
#
_cell.length_a   1.000
_cell.length_b   1.000
_cell.length_c   1.000
_cell.angle_alpha   90.00
_cell.angle_beta   90.00
_cell.angle_gamma   90.00
#
_symmetry.space_group_name_H-M   'P 1'
#
loop_
_entity.id
_entity.type
_entity.pdbx_description
1 polymer ?
#
loop_
_entity_poly.entity_id
_entity_poly.type
_entity_poly.pdbx_seq_one_letter_code
_entity_poly.pdbx_strand_id
1 'polypeptide(L)'
;MSDTEAGSEGQIGTMVAIGDSAMWGQGLRHDRKYVAQVYRALSGGERLPERNVKAHSGAVIGVAHGRPSLRQDYRAESVRTGVEQDIGPVGTRTGRHEKPYGGLTILQQLDRLPYDYFGHDPPAGRDLRTETDRAYDRVDDVDLVLLDGGINDVGTTAVVTPWADHHDIDAATRRHCYDHLTYLVERTRRKFPTALIVVTGYFPFLSDESDLKLAELTLALALVFGLPVGVAAGLLGELGKAFAVQNVLFFNRRQRHYVRKAVAEADRELDGPGVLFASPGFGPENSTNADRAWLWPAPSMGHATVGDERHAVCHGGETHVDGSFEDLLDGIEGFLGMVGVGDDAFIEHLMCTFAPSFHPNPDGADAYARAVLDRYEAHADASVRDSVSALGDPRNRARGRESVRAALDRYDLRPESGTRAALGHDVVDSILVELVTGDDGTDSAVFLELAGERWRLNTALTEDFFGSNDFEPGDRDRFAVDPFFSTDRTTDDPIRLAEIDGVTVHKQSNFEASWELAEFRLWLNGVRVFETTRPRTLTGDDRHTFAYPR
;
A
#
# COMPACT_ATOMS: atom_id res chain seq x y z
N MET A 1 27.85 -38.22 -21.13
CA MET A 1 26.55 -37.72 -20.63
C MET A 1 26.81 -36.30 -20.23
N SER A 2 26.32 -35.38 -21.06
CA SER A 2 26.35 -33.94 -20.82
C SER A 2 25.29 -33.62 -19.78
N ASP A 3 25.70 -33.06 -18.66
CA ASP A 3 24.82 -32.33 -17.75
C ASP A 3 24.33 -31.07 -18.51
N THR A 4 23.23 -31.22 -19.24
CA THR A 4 22.38 -30.09 -19.57
C THR A 4 21.75 -29.65 -18.27
N GLU A 5 22.25 -28.53 -17.72
CA GLU A 5 21.54 -27.70 -16.75
C GLU A 5 20.09 -27.61 -17.20
N ALA A 6 19.18 -28.20 -16.41
CA ALA A 6 17.79 -27.84 -16.48
C ALA A 6 17.73 -26.35 -16.14
N GLY A 7 17.59 -25.50 -17.15
CA GLY A 7 17.22 -24.10 -16.93
C GLY A 7 15.99 -24.11 -16.04
N SER A 8 16.03 -23.35 -14.94
CA SER A 8 14.96 -23.22 -13.98
C SER A 8 13.69 -22.74 -14.68
N GLU A 9 12.83 -23.69 -15.05
CA GLU A 9 11.46 -23.42 -15.49
C GLU A 9 10.77 -22.65 -14.35
N GLY A 10 10.68 -21.31 -14.49
CA GLY A 10 10.04 -20.46 -13.48
C GLY A 10 10.65 -19.07 -13.26
N GLN A 11 11.82 -18.74 -13.81
CA GLN A 11 12.38 -17.38 -13.64
C GLN A 11 11.73 -16.36 -14.59
N ILE A 12 11.53 -15.14 -14.11
CA ILE A 12 11.09 -14.03 -14.96
C ILE A 12 12.26 -13.44 -15.75
N GLY A 13 12.07 -13.14 -17.03
CA GLY A 13 13.07 -12.49 -17.89
C GLY A 13 12.86 -10.98 -18.04
N THR A 14 11.61 -10.50 -17.99
CA THR A 14 11.30 -9.07 -18.12
C THR A 14 10.24 -8.64 -17.12
N MET A 15 10.60 -7.67 -16.27
CA MET A 15 9.67 -6.98 -15.38
C MET A 15 9.59 -5.50 -15.72
N VAL A 16 8.40 -4.90 -15.62
CA VAL A 16 8.21 -3.45 -15.66
C VAL A 16 7.53 -2.98 -14.37
N ALA A 17 8.02 -1.88 -13.80
CA ALA A 17 7.52 -1.34 -12.54
C ALA A 17 6.93 0.06 -12.77
N ILE A 18 5.63 0.23 -12.55
CA ILE A 18 4.89 1.50 -12.69
C ILE A 18 4.19 1.84 -11.37
N GLY A 19 4.23 3.10 -10.95
CA GLY A 19 3.83 3.45 -9.59
C GLY A 19 4.27 4.82 -9.14
N ASP A 20 4.39 5.00 -7.82
CA ASP A 20 4.67 6.29 -7.21
C ASP A 20 6.01 6.37 -6.46
N SER A 21 6.13 7.28 -5.49
CA SER A 21 7.34 7.48 -4.69
C SER A 21 7.76 6.21 -3.96
N ALA A 22 6.81 5.42 -3.42
CA ALA A 22 7.13 4.21 -2.66
C ALA A 22 7.96 3.26 -3.53
N MET A 23 7.47 2.96 -4.73
CA MET A 23 8.17 2.19 -5.76
C MET A 23 9.45 2.85 -6.27
N TRP A 24 9.40 4.16 -6.46
CA TRP A 24 10.53 4.92 -6.97
C TRP A 24 11.72 4.91 -6.01
N GLY A 25 11.48 4.86 -4.70
CA GLY A 25 12.50 4.91 -3.66
C GLY A 25 13.34 6.17 -3.77
N GLN A 26 12.73 7.35 -3.57
CA GLN A 26 13.39 8.62 -3.82
C GLN A 26 14.69 8.72 -3.00
N GLY A 27 15.78 9.11 -3.66
CA GLY A 27 17.08 9.22 -3.01
C GLY A 27 17.84 7.89 -2.84
N LEU A 28 17.22 6.74 -3.13
CA LEU A 28 17.88 5.44 -3.07
C LEU A 28 18.61 5.12 -4.37
N ARG A 29 19.78 4.50 -4.24
CA ARG A 29 20.43 3.84 -5.36
C ARG A 29 19.51 2.80 -5.97
N HIS A 30 19.57 2.62 -7.28
CA HIS A 30 18.70 1.69 -8.01
C HIS A 30 18.70 0.27 -7.44
N ASP A 31 19.87 -0.24 -7.05
CA ASP A 31 20.06 -1.57 -6.46
C ASP A 31 19.55 -1.72 -5.02
N ARG A 32 19.12 -0.62 -4.39
CA ARG A 32 18.53 -0.59 -3.04
C ARG A 32 17.02 -0.43 -3.05
N LYS A 33 16.41 -0.06 -4.18
CA LYS A 33 14.95 0.07 -4.31
C LYS A 33 14.29 -1.30 -4.17
N TYR A 34 13.13 -1.36 -3.52
CA TYR A 34 12.44 -2.65 -3.34
C TYR A 34 12.12 -3.32 -4.69
N VAL A 35 11.80 -2.56 -5.73
CA VAL A 35 11.56 -3.12 -7.07
C VAL A 35 12.76 -3.86 -7.64
N ALA A 36 13.98 -3.40 -7.34
CA ALA A 36 15.18 -4.09 -7.78
C ALA A 36 15.40 -5.38 -6.98
N GLN A 37 15.06 -5.41 -5.69
CA GLN A 37 15.11 -6.64 -4.88
C GLN A 37 14.04 -7.65 -5.32
N VAL A 38 12.82 -7.19 -5.60
CA VAL A 38 11.74 -8.03 -6.14
C VAL A 38 12.19 -8.70 -7.44
N TYR A 39 12.70 -7.93 -8.40
CA TYR A 39 13.21 -8.51 -9.65
C TYR A 39 14.35 -9.49 -9.41
N ARG A 40 15.31 -9.13 -8.55
CA ARG A 40 16.45 -9.99 -8.23
C ARG A 40 15.99 -11.33 -7.66
N ALA A 41 15.00 -11.33 -6.76
CA ALA A 41 14.44 -12.54 -6.19
C ALA A 41 13.80 -13.43 -7.26
N LEU A 42 12.99 -12.84 -8.16
CA LEU A 42 12.25 -13.57 -9.19
C LEU A 42 13.11 -14.03 -10.39
N SER A 43 14.20 -13.32 -10.68
CA SER A 43 15.11 -13.62 -11.80
C SER A 43 16.31 -14.50 -11.41
N GLY A 44 16.39 -14.93 -10.14
CA GLY A 44 17.54 -15.71 -9.66
C GLY A 44 18.84 -14.93 -9.53
N GLY A 45 18.76 -13.61 -9.29
CA GLY A 45 19.92 -12.78 -8.98
C GLY A 45 20.22 -11.66 -9.99
N GLU A 46 19.45 -11.53 -11.07
CA GLU A 46 19.72 -10.52 -12.10
C GLU A 46 19.44 -9.08 -11.61
N ARG A 47 20.06 -8.12 -12.30
CA ARG A 47 19.84 -6.69 -12.05
C ARG A 47 18.69 -6.19 -12.93
N LEU A 48 17.68 -5.60 -12.32
CA LEU A 48 16.61 -4.90 -13.03
C LEU A 48 17.19 -3.74 -13.85
N PRO A 49 16.94 -3.64 -15.16
CA PRO A 49 17.33 -2.46 -15.93
C PRO A 49 16.62 -1.20 -15.41
N GLU A 50 17.34 -0.09 -15.23
CA GLU A 50 16.76 1.18 -14.74
C GLU A 50 15.61 1.68 -15.61
N ARG A 51 15.73 1.51 -16.93
CA ARG A 51 14.68 1.82 -17.91
C ARG A 51 13.39 1.03 -17.70
N ASN A 52 13.37 -0.02 -16.88
CA ASN A 52 12.16 -0.79 -16.58
C ASN A 52 11.39 -0.22 -15.38
N VAL A 53 11.98 0.71 -14.63
CA VAL A 53 11.32 1.42 -13.53
C VAL A 53 10.77 2.74 -14.06
N LYS A 54 9.44 2.86 -14.01
CA LYS A 54 8.65 3.97 -14.54
C LYS A 54 8.00 4.83 -13.46
N ALA A 55 7.92 4.29 -12.24
CA ALA A 55 7.46 4.99 -11.06
C ALA A 55 8.25 6.27 -10.79
N HIS A 56 7.62 7.24 -10.14
CA HIS A 56 8.31 8.44 -9.64
C HIS A 56 7.53 9.11 -8.51
N SER A 57 8.18 10.04 -7.82
CA SER A 57 7.58 10.75 -6.71
C SER A 57 6.39 11.62 -7.13
N GLY A 58 5.38 11.68 -6.25
CA GLY A 58 4.14 12.45 -6.46
C GLY A 58 3.20 11.90 -7.54
N ALA A 59 3.47 10.72 -8.11
CA ALA A 59 2.58 10.13 -9.11
C ALA A 59 1.20 9.82 -8.49
N VAL A 60 0.15 10.32 -9.12
CA VAL A 60 -1.24 9.92 -8.87
C VAL A 60 -1.68 8.94 -9.96
N ILE A 61 -2.71 8.12 -9.73
CA ILE A 61 -3.22 7.18 -10.75
C ILE A 61 -3.66 7.94 -12.02
N GLY A 62 -4.34 9.08 -11.83
CA GLY A 62 -4.62 10.04 -12.92
C GLY A 62 -5.88 9.79 -13.74
N VAL A 63 -6.92 9.23 -13.13
CA VAL A 63 -8.25 9.18 -13.76
C VAL A 63 -8.92 10.54 -13.55
N ALA A 64 -9.07 11.32 -14.62
CA ALA A 64 -10.05 12.41 -14.63
C ALA A 64 -11.45 11.80 -14.69
N HIS A 65 -12.36 12.22 -13.81
CA HIS A 65 -13.71 11.69 -13.74
C HIS A 65 -14.42 11.73 -15.11
N GLY A 66 -14.90 10.57 -15.58
CA GLY A 66 -15.92 10.48 -16.61
C GLY A 66 -15.76 9.33 -17.61
N ARG A 67 -16.78 8.48 -17.70
CA ARG A 67 -17.05 7.64 -18.88
C ARG A 67 -16.96 8.47 -20.20
N PRO A 68 -16.67 7.82 -21.34
CA PRO A 68 -16.07 8.48 -22.49
C PRO A 68 -17.04 9.42 -23.22
N SER A 69 -16.84 10.73 -23.09
CA SER A 69 -17.05 11.63 -24.22
C SER A 69 -15.69 12.05 -24.77
N LEU A 70 -15.47 11.63 -26.01
CA LEU A 70 -14.36 12.04 -26.87
C LEU A 70 -14.14 13.55 -26.79
N ARG A 71 -12.87 13.93 -26.58
CA ARG A 71 -12.31 15.26 -26.88
C ARG A 71 -13.08 16.44 -26.27
N GLN A 72 -12.89 16.73 -24.99
CA GLN A 72 -12.66 18.12 -24.54
C GLN A 72 -12.32 18.17 -23.05
N ASP A 73 -11.32 19.00 -22.75
CA ASP A 73 -11.08 19.62 -21.46
C ASP A 73 -10.46 18.76 -20.33
N TYR A 74 -9.15 18.49 -20.49
CA TYR A 74 -8.20 18.48 -19.37
C TYR A 74 -8.07 19.90 -18.76
N ARG A 75 -9.18 20.48 -18.26
CA ARG A 75 -9.11 21.60 -17.35
C ARG A 75 -9.27 21.05 -15.94
N ALA A 76 -8.15 21.11 -15.23
CA ALA A 76 -8.00 20.88 -13.80
C ALA A 76 -9.30 21.13 -13.02
N GLU A 77 -10.00 20.06 -12.66
CA GLU A 77 -10.55 20.01 -11.32
C GLU A 77 -9.36 19.86 -10.39
N SER A 78 -8.79 21.02 -10.04
CA SER A 78 -7.80 21.16 -9.01
C SER A 78 -8.41 20.63 -7.72
N VAL A 79 -8.10 19.37 -7.37
CA VAL A 79 -7.84 19.08 -5.97
C VAL A 79 -6.76 20.08 -5.59
N ARG A 80 -7.12 21.09 -4.80
CA ARG A 80 -6.20 22.11 -4.31
C ARG A 80 -5.22 21.45 -3.33
N THR A 81 -4.35 20.58 -3.81
CA THR A 81 -3.00 20.47 -3.25
C THR A 81 -2.40 21.84 -3.53
N GLY A 82 -2.13 22.66 -2.51
CA GLY A 82 -1.79 24.08 -2.62
C GLY A 82 -0.47 24.43 -3.33
N VAL A 83 -0.09 23.69 -4.36
CA VAL A 83 1.11 23.87 -5.18
C VAL A 83 0.72 23.64 -6.65
N GLU A 84 0.01 24.59 -7.26
CA GLU A 84 0.06 24.75 -8.72
C GLU A 84 1.45 25.25 -9.07
N GLN A 85 2.36 24.35 -9.43
CA GLN A 85 3.58 24.73 -10.16
C GLN A 85 3.29 24.61 -11.65
N ASP A 86 3.26 25.77 -12.33
CA ASP A 86 3.36 25.87 -13.78
C ASP A 86 4.49 24.95 -14.27
N ILE A 87 4.15 24.03 -15.18
CA ILE A 87 5.09 23.06 -15.75
C ILE A 87 6.03 23.81 -16.70
N GLY A 88 7.09 24.40 -16.15
CA GLY A 88 8.19 25.01 -16.90
C GLY A 88 9.02 23.96 -17.67
N PRO A 89 9.89 24.41 -18.59
CA PRO A 89 10.72 23.52 -19.41
C PRO A 89 11.64 22.65 -18.54
N VAL A 90 11.51 21.35 -18.73
CA VAL A 90 12.16 20.27 -17.99
C VAL A 90 13.64 20.18 -18.37
N GLY A 91 14.56 20.35 -17.41
CA GLY A 91 16.00 20.21 -17.64
C GLY A 91 16.64 19.16 -16.73
N THR A 92 16.91 17.96 -17.25
CA THR A 92 17.54 16.82 -16.53
C THR A 92 19.06 16.80 -16.66
N ARG A 93 19.72 17.95 -16.49
CA ARG A 93 21.09 18.14 -17.00
C ARG A 93 22.24 17.52 -16.19
N THR A 94 22.00 16.89 -15.04
CA THR A 94 23.11 16.48 -14.14
C THR A 94 22.87 15.17 -13.38
N GLY A 95 22.37 14.11 -14.00
CA GLY A 95 22.28 12.80 -13.33
C GLY A 95 21.42 12.77 -12.04
N ARG A 96 20.67 13.85 -11.79
CA ARG A 96 19.74 14.01 -10.67
C ARG A 96 18.41 13.39 -11.06
N HIS A 97 18.34 12.06 -11.05
CA HIS A 97 17.08 11.31 -11.24
C HIS A 97 16.08 11.51 -10.08
N GLU A 98 16.39 12.35 -9.10
CA GLU A 98 15.71 12.36 -7.80
C GLU A 98 14.88 13.61 -7.53
N LYS A 99 14.75 14.52 -8.51
CA LYS A 99 13.97 15.74 -8.30
C LYS A 99 12.46 15.49 -8.51
N PRO A 100 11.62 15.80 -7.52
CA PRO A 100 10.16 15.65 -7.62
C PRO A 100 9.57 16.89 -8.30
N TYR A 101 9.46 16.94 -9.62
CA TYR A 101 8.72 18.01 -10.29
C TYR A 101 7.86 17.50 -11.44
N GLY A 102 6.57 17.88 -11.41
CA GLY A 102 5.61 17.69 -12.51
C GLY A 102 5.48 16.25 -13.00
N GLY A 103 5.23 15.32 -12.07
CA GLY A 103 5.21 13.89 -12.35
C GLY A 103 4.11 13.46 -13.31
N LEU A 104 4.41 12.47 -14.16
CA LEU A 104 3.40 11.78 -14.94
C LEU A 104 2.40 11.09 -14.00
N THR A 105 1.14 11.02 -14.39
CA THR A 105 0.24 10.08 -13.70
C THR A 105 0.68 8.64 -13.96
N ILE A 106 0.30 7.69 -13.12
CA ILE A 106 0.66 6.27 -13.34
C ILE A 106 0.07 5.76 -14.67
N LEU A 107 -1.12 6.22 -15.06
CA LEU A 107 -1.67 5.97 -16.39
C LEU A 107 -0.81 6.55 -17.52
N GLN A 108 -0.25 7.73 -17.32
CA GLN A 108 0.67 8.36 -18.26
C GLN A 108 2.04 7.65 -18.33
N GLN A 109 2.51 7.08 -17.22
CA GLN A 109 3.68 6.18 -17.20
C GLN A 109 3.39 4.93 -18.04
N LEU A 110 2.23 4.29 -17.79
CA LEU A 110 1.75 3.13 -18.53
C LEU A 110 1.64 3.43 -20.02
N ASP A 111 0.99 4.53 -20.41
CA ASP A 111 0.75 4.87 -21.82
C ASP A 111 2.05 5.15 -22.60
N ARG A 112 3.10 5.68 -21.94
CA ARG A 112 4.39 5.98 -22.59
C ARG A 112 5.31 4.78 -22.81
N LEU A 113 5.08 3.65 -22.13
CA LEU A 113 5.83 2.42 -22.38
C LEU A 113 5.68 1.94 -23.85
N PRO A 114 6.72 1.33 -24.46
CA PRO A 114 7.98 0.88 -23.85
C PRO A 114 9.05 1.96 -23.68
N TYR A 115 8.81 3.18 -24.16
CA TYR A 115 9.87 4.18 -24.27
C TYR A 115 10.33 4.65 -22.90
N ASP A 116 11.65 4.78 -22.75
CA ASP A 116 12.19 5.53 -21.65
C ASP A 116 11.92 7.03 -21.81
N TYR A 117 11.53 7.65 -20.70
CA TYR A 117 11.26 9.07 -20.60
C TYR A 117 12.05 9.71 -19.45
N PHE A 118 12.93 8.94 -18.79
CA PHE A 118 13.95 9.47 -17.89
C PHE A 118 15.27 9.78 -18.61
N GLY A 119 15.47 9.22 -19.81
CA GLY A 119 16.55 9.58 -20.71
C GLY A 119 16.46 11.05 -21.12
N HIS A 120 17.59 11.75 -20.96
CA HIS A 120 17.81 13.16 -21.26
C HIS A 120 17.01 13.71 -22.45
N ASP A 121 16.61 14.99 -22.37
CA ASP A 121 16.43 15.79 -23.59
C ASP A 121 17.65 15.50 -24.48
N PRO A 122 17.46 14.96 -25.69
CA PRO A 122 18.59 14.65 -26.54
C PRO A 122 19.31 15.97 -26.79
N PRO A 123 20.65 16.02 -26.75
CA PRO A 123 21.35 17.20 -27.25
C PRO A 123 20.79 17.50 -28.65
N ALA A 124 20.31 18.74 -28.83
CA ALA A 124 19.52 19.16 -29.98
C ALA A 124 20.07 18.55 -31.29
N GLY A 125 19.31 17.66 -31.93
CA GLY A 125 19.65 17.07 -33.24
C GLY A 125 19.83 15.55 -33.31
N ARG A 126 19.64 14.77 -32.22
CA ARG A 126 19.47 13.31 -32.32
C ARG A 126 17.98 12.92 -32.30
N ASP A 127 17.57 12.16 -33.31
CA ASP A 127 16.24 11.55 -33.39
C ASP A 127 16.18 10.38 -32.38
N LEU A 128 15.41 10.51 -31.30
CA LEU A 128 15.25 9.52 -30.21
C LEU A 128 14.44 8.26 -30.62
N ARG A 129 14.40 7.95 -31.91
CA ARG A 129 13.75 6.74 -32.44
C ARG A 129 14.74 5.59 -32.64
N THR A 130 15.86 5.58 -31.93
CA THR A 130 16.75 4.41 -31.91
C THR A 130 16.25 3.39 -30.89
N GLU A 131 16.19 2.12 -31.28
CA GLU A 131 15.65 0.98 -30.52
C GLU A 131 16.26 0.79 -29.11
N THR A 132 17.37 1.46 -28.77
CA THR A 132 18.18 1.24 -27.57
C THR A 132 17.61 1.78 -26.25
N ASP A 133 16.59 2.63 -26.29
CA ASP A 133 16.00 3.28 -25.09
C ASP A 133 14.64 2.68 -24.68
N ARG A 134 14.33 1.47 -25.16
CA ARG A 134 13.08 0.77 -24.81
C ARG A 134 13.28 -0.12 -23.59
N ALA A 135 12.30 -0.11 -22.68
CA ALA A 135 12.23 -1.05 -21.56
C ALA A 135 12.17 -2.51 -22.04
N TYR A 136 11.47 -2.73 -23.15
CA TYR A 136 11.27 -4.03 -23.79
C TYR A 136 11.00 -3.86 -25.29
N ASP A 137 11.28 -4.90 -26.08
CA ASP A 137 11.12 -4.86 -27.54
C ASP A 137 9.66 -5.07 -27.96
N ARG A 138 9.01 -6.09 -27.39
CA ARG A 138 7.58 -6.36 -27.58
C ARG A 138 6.85 -6.40 -26.25
N VAL A 139 5.61 -5.96 -26.28
CA VAL A 139 4.70 -6.06 -25.14
C VAL A 139 4.57 -7.50 -24.63
N ASP A 140 4.55 -8.47 -25.54
CA ASP A 140 4.40 -9.88 -25.20
C ASP A 140 5.63 -10.45 -24.46
N ASP A 141 6.77 -9.74 -24.49
CA ASP A 141 8.01 -10.13 -23.82
C ASP A 141 8.01 -9.76 -22.33
N VAL A 142 7.00 -9.04 -21.84
CA VAL A 142 6.87 -8.65 -20.44
C VAL A 142 6.22 -9.79 -19.66
N ASP A 143 6.98 -10.41 -18.75
CA ASP A 143 6.51 -11.50 -17.90
C ASP A 143 5.73 -10.99 -16.70
N LEU A 144 6.14 -9.85 -16.14
CA LEU A 144 5.56 -9.30 -14.92
C LEU A 144 5.45 -7.76 -14.95
N VAL A 145 4.30 -7.26 -14.52
CA VAL A 145 4.10 -5.84 -14.20
C VAL A 145 3.92 -5.69 -12.70
N LEU A 146 4.82 -4.94 -12.07
CA LEU A 146 4.73 -4.57 -10.67
C LEU A 146 4.09 -3.18 -10.56
N LEU A 147 3.04 -3.07 -9.74
CA LEU A 147 2.16 -1.90 -9.66
C LEU A 147 1.95 -1.44 -8.21
N ASP A 148 2.09 -0.14 -7.96
CA ASP A 148 1.51 0.51 -6.79
C ASP A 148 0.80 1.82 -7.19
N GLY A 149 0.08 2.43 -6.24
CA GLY A 149 -0.61 3.70 -6.46
C GLY A 149 -1.78 3.94 -5.52
N GLY A 150 -2.09 5.22 -5.29
CA GLY A 150 -3.28 5.67 -4.57
C GLY A 150 -3.03 6.60 -3.38
N ILE A 151 -1.88 6.53 -2.68
CA ILE A 151 -1.66 7.41 -1.50
C ILE A 151 -1.58 8.88 -1.88
N ASN A 152 -0.92 9.20 -3.00
CA ASN A 152 -0.83 10.56 -3.50
C ASN A 152 -2.20 11.08 -3.99
N ASP A 153 -3.07 10.19 -4.51
CA ASP A 153 -4.43 10.53 -4.90
C ASP A 153 -5.32 10.83 -3.68
N VAL A 154 -5.17 10.07 -2.58
CA VAL A 154 -5.83 10.35 -1.28
C VAL A 154 -5.28 11.63 -0.66
N GLY A 155 -4.01 11.92 -0.90
CA GLY A 155 -3.29 13.07 -0.40
C GLY A 155 -2.60 12.73 0.92
N THR A 156 -1.28 12.49 0.88
CA THR A 156 -0.49 12.17 2.07
C THR A 156 -0.62 13.21 3.18
N THR A 157 -0.78 14.49 2.81
CA THR A 157 -1.12 15.59 3.73
C THR A 157 -2.40 15.31 4.52
N ALA A 158 -3.47 14.84 3.88
CA ALA A 158 -4.71 14.51 4.56
C ALA A 158 -4.50 13.31 5.51
N VAL A 159 -3.76 12.30 5.06
CA VAL A 159 -3.46 11.10 5.87
C VAL A 159 -2.66 11.40 7.14
N VAL A 160 -1.80 12.42 7.14
CA VAL A 160 -1.01 12.80 8.34
C VAL A 160 -1.60 13.96 9.12
N THR A 161 -2.63 14.63 8.61
CA THR A 161 -3.24 15.79 9.29
C THR A 161 -4.01 15.29 10.51
N PRO A 162 -3.64 15.68 11.75
CA PRO A 162 -4.23 15.13 12.98
C PRO A 162 -5.75 15.25 13.09
N TRP A 163 -6.37 16.20 12.41
CA TRP A 163 -7.81 16.49 12.52
C TRP A 163 -8.58 16.14 11.25
N ALA A 164 -7.96 15.32 10.37
CA ALA A 164 -8.63 14.85 9.18
C ALA A 164 -9.82 13.94 9.55
N ASP A 165 -10.92 14.10 8.84
CA ASP A 165 -12.10 13.26 9.01
C ASP A 165 -11.83 11.86 8.43
N HIS A 166 -11.98 10.82 9.25
CA HIS A 166 -11.86 9.43 8.80
C HIS A 166 -12.88 9.07 7.72
N HIS A 167 -14.04 9.71 7.66
CA HIS A 167 -14.99 9.54 6.56
C HIS A 167 -14.39 10.06 5.25
N ASP A 168 -13.77 11.24 5.25
CA ASP A 168 -13.14 11.80 4.06
C ASP A 168 -11.95 10.94 3.61
N ILE A 169 -11.13 10.48 4.56
CA ILE A 169 -10.02 9.55 4.27
C ILE A 169 -10.57 8.25 3.68
N ASP A 170 -11.61 7.63 4.25
CA ASP A 170 -12.19 6.39 3.72
C ASP A 170 -12.79 6.59 2.33
N ALA A 171 -13.52 7.69 2.11
CA ALA A 171 -14.14 8.01 0.83
C ALA A 171 -13.08 8.23 -0.27
N ALA A 172 -12.01 8.95 0.04
CA ALA A 172 -10.87 9.14 -0.86
C ALA A 172 -10.13 7.82 -1.10
N THR A 173 -9.89 7.04 -0.05
CA THR A 173 -9.20 5.74 -0.14
C THR A 173 -10.00 4.77 -1.01
N ARG A 174 -11.32 4.69 -0.84
CA ARG A 174 -12.20 3.88 -1.70
C ARG A 174 -12.11 4.34 -3.16
N ARG A 175 -12.24 5.64 -3.40
CA ARG A 175 -12.20 6.20 -4.76
C ARG A 175 -10.89 5.86 -5.47
N HIS A 176 -9.77 6.00 -4.77
CA HIS A 176 -8.46 5.94 -5.40
C HIS A 176 -7.82 4.54 -5.33
N CYS A 177 -7.83 3.93 -4.15
CA CYS A 177 -7.26 2.60 -3.93
C CYS A 177 -8.19 1.45 -4.37
N TYR A 178 -9.46 1.72 -4.67
CA TYR A 178 -10.36 0.75 -5.32
C TYR A 178 -10.78 1.21 -6.71
N ASP A 179 -11.62 2.24 -6.86
CA ASP A 179 -12.24 2.53 -8.18
C ASP A 179 -11.18 2.89 -9.25
N HIS A 180 -10.23 3.78 -8.93
CA HIS A 180 -9.18 4.18 -9.88
C HIS A 180 -8.14 3.08 -10.09
N LEU A 181 -7.78 2.34 -9.04
CA LEU A 181 -6.86 1.23 -9.15
C LEU A 181 -7.42 0.10 -10.02
N THR A 182 -8.71 -0.24 -9.89
CA THR A 182 -9.38 -1.20 -10.78
C THR A 182 -9.24 -0.77 -12.23
N TYR A 183 -9.51 0.51 -12.53
CA TYR A 183 -9.31 1.04 -13.88
C TYR A 183 -7.85 0.94 -14.36
N LEU A 184 -6.88 1.24 -13.49
CA LEU A 184 -5.46 1.12 -13.79
C LEU A 184 -5.05 -0.34 -14.08
N VAL A 185 -5.54 -1.31 -13.30
CA VAL A 185 -5.30 -2.74 -13.52
C VAL A 185 -5.91 -3.18 -14.86
N GLU A 186 -7.13 -2.79 -15.18
CA GLU A 186 -7.76 -3.09 -16.49
C GLU A 186 -6.97 -2.50 -17.66
N ARG A 187 -6.45 -1.28 -17.52
CA ARG A 187 -5.60 -0.63 -18.53
C ARG A 187 -4.27 -1.36 -18.67
N THR A 188 -3.69 -1.77 -17.55
CA THR A 188 -2.44 -2.53 -17.50
C THR A 188 -2.61 -3.88 -18.17
N ARG A 189 -3.67 -4.64 -17.85
CA ARG A 189 -3.99 -5.92 -18.50
C ARG A 189 -4.18 -5.78 -20.00
N ARG A 190 -4.90 -4.76 -20.46
CA ARG A 190 -5.07 -4.49 -21.90
C ARG A 190 -3.74 -4.18 -22.59
N LYS A 191 -2.83 -3.48 -21.91
CA LYS A 191 -1.51 -3.17 -22.44
C LYS A 191 -0.58 -4.38 -22.40
N PHE A 192 -0.67 -5.24 -21.39
CA PHE A 192 0.19 -6.40 -21.17
C PHE A 192 -0.64 -7.68 -21.03
N PRO A 193 -1.17 -8.22 -22.14
CA PRO A 193 -2.09 -9.35 -22.08
C PRO A 193 -1.46 -10.63 -21.54
N THR A 194 -0.14 -10.81 -21.72
CA THR A 194 0.61 -12.01 -21.31
C THR A 194 1.35 -11.88 -19.99
N ALA A 195 1.37 -10.71 -19.37
CA ALA A 195 2.11 -10.50 -18.12
C ALA A 195 1.29 -10.93 -16.90
N LEU A 196 1.94 -11.45 -15.87
CA LEU A 196 1.37 -11.46 -14.52
C LEU A 196 1.35 -10.02 -13.99
N ILE A 197 0.26 -9.60 -13.36
CA ILE A 197 0.19 -8.29 -12.72
C ILE A 197 0.27 -8.51 -11.21
N VAL A 198 1.24 -7.88 -10.55
CA VAL A 198 1.36 -7.90 -9.09
C VAL A 198 1.15 -6.48 -8.58
N VAL A 199 0.13 -6.31 -7.75
CA VAL A 199 -0.18 -5.05 -7.09
C VAL A 199 0.31 -5.12 -5.65
N THR A 200 1.10 -4.14 -5.24
CA THR A 200 1.58 -4.01 -3.87
C THR A 200 0.79 -2.95 -3.11
N GLY A 201 0.54 -3.20 -1.82
CA GLY A 201 -0.05 -2.20 -0.92
C GLY A 201 0.99 -1.28 -0.30
N TYR A 202 0.52 -0.22 0.35
CA TYR A 202 1.35 0.65 1.18
C TYR A 202 1.58 0.06 2.59
N PHE A 203 2.66 0.50 3.23
CA PHE A 203 3.00 0.23 4.62
C PHE A 203 2.58 1.40 5.54
N PRO A 204 2.38 1.17 6.85
CA PRO A 204 2.28 2.25 7.82
C PRO A 204 3.65 2.92 7.95
N PHE A 205 3.78 4.18 7.51
CA PHE A 205 5.04 4.90 7.66
C PHE A 205 5.23 5.53 9.04
N LEU A 206 4.15 5.59 9.83
CA LEU A 206 4.12 6.10 11.19
C LEU A 206 3.21 5.20 12.04
N SER A 207 3.64 4.87 13.26
CA SER A 207 2.88 4.11 14.25
C SER A 207 3.15 4.64 15.66
N ASP A 208 2.48 4.02 16.64
CA ASP A 208 2.75 4.19 18.07
C ASP A 208 4.16 3.73 18.48
N GLU A 209 4.77 2.81 17.73
CA GLU A 209 6.15 2.36 17.90
C GLU A 209 7.20 3.32 17.30
N SER A 210 6.78 4.37 16.56
CA SER A 210 7.72 5.34 15.98
C SER A 210 8.31 6.28 17.04
N ASP A 211 9.59 6.09 17.38
CA ASP A 211 10.35 6.97 18.28
C ASP A 211 10.93 8.17 17.53
N LEU A 212 10.06 9.15 17.30
CA LEU A 212 10.38 10.41 16.68
C LEU A 212 10.18 11.55 17.65
N LYS A 213 11.17 12.43 17.77
CA LYS A 213 10.94 13.75 18.37
C LYS A 213 9.96 14.53 17.49
N LEU A 214 9.07 15.29 18.12
CA LEU A 214 8.02 16.06 17.41
C LEU A 214 8.60 17.00 16.34
N ALA A 215 9.75 17.62 16.61
CA ALA A 215 10.44 18.50 15.66
C ALA A 215 11.01 17.73 14.44
N GLU A 216 11.54 16.53 14.66
CA GLU A 216 12.07 15.63 13.61
C GLU A 216 10.95 15.16 12.67
N LEU A 217 9.85 14.69 13.25
CA LEU A 217 8.65 14.30 12.51
C LEU A 217 8.10 15.47 11.68
N THR A 218 7.95 16.64 12.31
CA THR A 218 7.39 17.83 11.67
C THR A 218 8.22 18.26 10.47
N LEU A 219 9.55 18.32 10.64
CA LEU A 219 10.46 18.70 9.56
C LEU A 219 10.48 17.66 8.43
N ALA A 220 10.59 16.38 8.77
CA ALA A 220 10.62 15.31 7.78
C ALA A 220 9.34 15.27 6.95
N LEU A 221 8.18 15.40 7.59
CA LEU A 221 6.91 15.46 6.86
C LEU A 221 6.79 16.71 5.98
N ALA A 222 7.21 17.88 6.49
CA ALA A 222 7.20 19.12 5.71
C ALA A 222 8.09 19.03 4.46
N LEU A 223 9.29 18.47 4.57
CA LEU A 223 10.23 18.36 3.45
C LEU A 223 9.88 17.24 2.47
N VAL A 224 9.45 16.08 2.96
CA VAL A 224 9.17 14.91 2.11
C VAL A 224 7.80 15.00 1.46
N PHE A 225 6.80 15.49 2.19
CA PHE A 225 5.41 15.55 1.72
C PHE A 225 4.91 16.95 1.38
N GLY A 226 5.73 17.99 1.58
CA GLY A 226 5.35 19.37 1.26
C GLY A 226 4.23 19.91 2.17
N LEU A 227 4.17 19.49 3.44
CA LEU A 227 3.10 19.89 4.34
C LEU A 227 3.07 21.41 4.58
N PRO A 228 1.88 22.04 4.57
CA PRO A 228 1.73 23.42 5.02
C PRO A 228 2.14 23.61 6.49
N VAL A 229 2.75 24.76 6.80
CA VAL A 229 3.22 25.12 8.15
C VAL A 229 2.14 24.96 9.24
N GLY A 230 0.86 25.22 8.92
CA GLY A 230 -0.23 25.05 9.88
C GLY A 230 -0.50 23.59 10.28
N VAL A 231 -0.38 22.66 9.33
CA VAL A 231 -0.51 21.22 9.60
C VAL A 231 0.68 20.73 10.42
N ALA A 232 1.89 21.17 10.02
CA ALA A 232 3.12 20.93 10.76
C ALA A 232 3.04 21.42 12.21
N ALA A 233 2.49 22.62 12.46
CA ALA A 233 2.29 23.14 13.82
C ALA A 233 1.31 22.29 14.66
N GLY A 234 0.27 21.74 14.03
CA GLY A 234 -0.69 20.84 14.69
C GLY A 234 -0.08 19.53 15.19
N LEU A 235 1.11 19.15 14.68
CA LEU A 235 1.86 17.97 15.09
C LEU A 235 2.83 18.22 16.25
N LEU A 236 3.01 19.47 16.71
CA LEU A 236 4.00 19.83 17.74
C LEU A 236 3.67 19.37 19.17
N GLY A 237 2.65 18.53 19.35
CA GLY A 237 2.30 17.93 20.64
C GLY A 237 2.00 16.44 20.53
N GLU A 238 2.18 15.70 21.63
CA GLU A 238 1.95 14.25 21.69
C GLU A 238 0.56 13.84 21.21
N LEU A 239 -0.47 14.65 21.52
CA LEU A 239 -1.82 14.42 21.04
C LEU A 239 -1.93 14.55 19.51
N GLY A 240 -1.25 15.54 18.92
CA GLY A 240 -1.19 15.71 17.46
C GLY A 240 -0.51 14.53 16.78
N LYS A 241 0.62 14.07 17.33
CA LYS A 241 1.31 12.85 16.87
C LYS A 241 0.41 11.62 16.97
N ALA A 242 -0.28 11.43 18.10
CA ALA A 242 -1.18 10.30 18.31
C ALA A 242 -2.33 10.25 17.30
N PHE A 243 -2.91 11.40 16.92
CA PHE A 243 -3.93 11.44 15.87
C PHE A 243 -3.34 11.22 14.47
N ALA A 244 -2.15 11.74 14.16
CA ALA A 244 -1.49 11.45 12.90
C ALA A 244 -1.19 9.95 12.74
N VAL A 245 -0.70 9.30 13.80
CA VAL A 245 -0.53 7.84 13.86
C VAL A 245 -1.84 7.12 13.55
N GLN A 246 -2.94 7.53 14.18
CA GLN A 246 -4.25 6.92 13.93
C GLN A 246 -4.70 7.06 12.49
N ASN A 247 -4.54 8.24 11.89
CA ASN A 247 -4.95 8.49 10.51
C ASN A 247 -4.11 7.66 9.53
N VAL A 248 -2.80 7.50 9.79
CA VAL A 248 -1.90 6.65 8.99
C VAL A 248 -2.30 5.18 9.09
N LEU A 249 -2.57 4.67 10.31
CA LEU A 249 -3.00 3.29 10.51
C LEU A 249 -4.40 3.04 9.94
N PHE A 250 -5.32 3.99 10.08
CA PHE A 250 -6.66 3.95 9.49
C PHE A 250 -6.56 3.87 7.96
N PHE A 251 -5.82 4.78 7.33
CA PHE A 251 -5.54 4.74 5.90
C PHE A 251 -4.92 3.40 5.51
N ASN A 252 -3.90 2.91 6.24
CA ASN A 252 -3.21 1.66 5.90
C ASN A 252 -4.16 0.45 5.87
N ARG A 253 -5.05 0.32 6.86
CA ARG A 253 -6.04 -0.76 6.91
C ARG A 253 -7.07 -0.63 5.80
N ARG A 254 -7.57 0.59 5.54
CA ARG A 254 -8.55 0.86 4.47
C ARG A 254 -7.98 0.61 3.08
N GLN A 255 -6.79 1.13 2.78
CA GLN A 255 -6.16 0.94 1.46
C GLN A 255 -5.91 -0.54 1.21
N ARG A 256 -5.45 -1.31 2.21
CA ARG A 256 -5.20 -2.74 2.05
C ARG A 256 -6.46 -3.50 1.65
N HIS A 257 -7.58 -3.20 2.32
CA HIS A 257 -8.88 -3.77 1.96
C HIS A 257 -9.28 -3.41 0.51
N TYR A 258 -9.23 -2.12 0.16
CA TYR A 258 -9.68 -1.63 -1.14
C TYR A 258 -8.79 -2.09 -2.30
N VAL A 259 -7.46 -2.12 -2.11
CA VAL A 259 -6.50 -2.67 -3.08
C VAL A 259 -6.74 -4.17 -3.26
N ARG A 260 -6.86 -4.93 -2.15
CA ARG A 260 -7.11 -6.38 -2.23
C ARG A 260 -8.43 -6.68 -2.94
N LYS A 261 -9.45 -5.86 -2.69
CA LYS A 261 -10.75 -5.95 -3.38
C LYS A 261 -10.63 -5.66 -4.88
N ALA A 262 -9.92 -4.60 -5.28
CA ALA A 262 -9.68 -4.28 -6.68
C ALA A 262 -8.98 -5.44 -7.40
N VAL A 263 -7.96 -6.01 -6.78
CA VAL A 263 -7.23 -7.19 -7.29
C VAL A 263 -8.14 -8.41 -7.39
N ALA A 264 -8.92 -8.71 -6.36
CA ALA A 264 -9.85 -9.85 -6.35
C ALA A 264 -10.85 -9.81 -7.50
N GLU A 265 -11.45 -8.63 -7.72
CA GLU A 265 -12.41 -8.43 -8.79
C GLU A 265 -11.74 -8.49 -10.16
N ALA A 266 -10.59 -7.84 -10.33
CA ALA A 266 -9.84 -7.85 -11.57
C ALA A 266 -9.35 -9.25 -11.96
N ASP A 267 -8.82 -10.04 -11.02
CA ASP A 267 -8.36 -11.41 -11.25
C ASP A 267 -9.52 -12.35 -11.67
N ARG A 268 -10.72 -12.11 -11.14
CA ARG A 268 -11.93 -12.88 -11.49
C ARG A 268 -12.51 -12.50 -12.85
N GLU A 269 -12.41 -11.22 -13.23
CA GLU A 269 -13.11 -10.64 -14.38
C GLU A 269 -12.25 -10.49 -15.63
N LEU A 270 -10.92 -10.45 -15.49
CA LEU A 270 -10.00 -10.22 -16.60
C LEU A 270 -9.30 -11.51 -17.03
N ASP A 271 -9.32 -11.78 -18.34
CA ASP A 271 -8.52 -12.86 -18.92
C ASP A 271 -7.01 -12.53 -18.81
N GLY A 272 -6.18 -13.55 -18.54
CA GLY A 272 -4.72 -13.43 -18.51
C GLY A 272 -4.07 -14.42 -17.55
N PRO A 273 -2.75 -14.31 -17.31
CA PRO A 273 -2.07 -15.13 -16.30
C PRO A 273 -2.63 -14.96 -14.89
N GLY A 274 -3.00 -13.72 -14.51
CA GLY A 274 -3.62 -13.41 -13.22
C GLY A 274 -3.31 -12.00 -12.74
N VAL A 275 -3.98 -11.57 -11.67
CA VAL A 275 -3.70 -10.34 -10.92
C VAL A 275 -3.54 -10.72 -9.45
N LEU A 276 -2.36 -10.46 -8.90
CA LEU A 276 -2.00 -10.83 -7.53
C LEU A 276 -1.89 -9.60 -6.65
N PHE A 277 -2.22 -9.78 -5.38
CA PHE A 277 -1.93 -8.80 -4.34
C PHE A 277 -0.77 -9.32 -3.50
N ALA A 278 0.26 -8.50 -3.32
CA ALA A 278 1.39 -8.79 -2.45
C ALA A 278 1.44 -7.76 -1.32
N SER A 279 1.03 -8.18 -0.12
CA SER A 279 1.19 -7.39 1.10
C SER A 279 2.58 -7.66 1.68
N PRO A 280 3.44 -6.65 1.87
CA PRO A 280 4.77 -6.85 2.45
C PRO A 280 4.74 -7.16 3.95
N GLY A 281 3.55 -7.17 4.59
CA GLY A 281 3.41 -7.59 5.99
C GLY A 281 3.97 -6.63 7.03
N PHE A 282 4.13 -5.34 6.68
CA PHE A 282 4.63 -4.33 7.63
C PHE A 282 3.66 -4.17 8.80
N GLY A 283 4.14 -4.39 10.03
CA GLY A 283 3.47 -4.09 11.29
C GLY A 283 3.81 -2.70 11.85
N PRO A 284 3.16 -2.29 12.96
CA PRO A 284 3.53 -1.07 13.70
C PRO A 284 5.02 -0.99 14.05
N GLU A 285 5.65 -2.12 14.40
CA GLU A 285 7.08 -2.20 14.74
C GLU A 285 8.02 -1.91 13.55
N ASN A 286 7.50 -1.90 12.33
CA ASN A 286 8.26 -1.76 11.10
C ASN A 286 8.16 -0.35 10.51
N SER A 287 7.38 0.54 11.14
CA SER A 287 7.28 1.96 10.79
C SER A 287 8.62 2.66 10.95
N THR A 288 8.70 3.90 10.47
CA THR A 288 9.92 4.70 10.61
C THR A 288 10.30 4.86 12.08
N ASN A 289 11.61 4.80 12.37
CA ASN A 289 12.18 5.01 13.70
C ASN A 289 11.62 4.10 14.81
N ALA A 290 10.96 2.99 14.46
CA ALA A 290 10.68 1.92 15.41
C ALA A 290 11.92 1.06 15.63
N ASP A 291 11.97 0.30 16.73
CA ASP A 291 13.09 -0.58 17.08
C ASP A 291 13.40 -1.63 15.99
N ARG A 292 12.37 -2.08 15.25
CA ARG A 292 12.47 -3.02 14.13
C ARG A 292 12.04 -2.39 12.81
N ALA A 293 12.41 -1.12 12.60
CA ALA A 293 12.03 -0.36 11.41
C ALA A 293 12.46 -1.05 10.10
N TRP A 294 11.50 -1.17 9.18
CA TRP A 294 11.74 -1.57 7.80
C TRP A 294 11.75 -0.37 6.84
N LEU A 295 11.71 0.84 7.41
CA LEU A 295 11.80 2.10 6.69
C LEU A 295 13.08 2.81 7.08
N TRP A 296 13.60 3.62 6.16
CA TRP A 296 14.67 4.55 6.50
C TRP A 296 14.17 5.60 7.49
N PRO A 297 15.01 6.00 8.46
CA PRO A 297 14.60 6.91 9.51
C PRO A 297 14.21 8.29 8.96
N ALA A 298 13.45 9.01 9.75
CA ALA A 298 13.02 10.38 9.52
C ALA A 298 13.50 11.25 10.70
N PRO A 299 14.35 12.27 10.49
CA PRO A 299 15.12 12.52 9.28
C PRO A 299 16.07 11.34 8.96
N SER A 300 16.31 11.09 7.67
CA SER A 300 17.34 10.11 7.25
C SER A 300 18.77 10.66 7.37
N MET A 301 18.90 11.97 7.59
CA MET A 301 20.17 12.65 7.86
C MET A 301 20.83 12.10 9.12
N GLY A 302 22.10 11.71 9.02
CA GLY A 302 22.89 11.19 10.15
C GLY A 302 22.88 9.66 10.33
N HIS A 303 22.01 8.93 9.61
CA HIS A 303 22.10 7.47 9.58
C HIS A 303 23.30 7.04 8.72
N ALA A 304 24.35 6.46 9.28
CA ALA A 304 25.62 6.19 8.59
C ALA A 304 25.46 5.59 7.17
N THR A 305 24.58 4.59 7.02
CA THR A 305 24.34 3.94 5.72
C THR A 305 23.68 4.85 4.67
N VAL A 306 22.74 5.72 5.07
CA VAL A 306 22.02 6.60 4.14
C VAL A 306 22.77 7.90 3.96
N GLY A 307 23.25 8.48 5.06
CA GLY A 307 24.03 9.70 5.10
C GLY A 307 25.21 9.63 4.15
N ASP A 308 26.04 8.59 4.22
CA ASP A 308 27.21 8.47 3.34
C ASP A 308 26.83 8.32 1.87
N GLU A 309 25.82 7.49 1.57
CA GLU A 309 25.33 7.26 0.20
C GLU A 309 24.69 8.53 -0.40
N ARG A 310 23.91 9.28 0.40
CA ARG A 310 23.25 10.52 -0.02
C ARG A 310 24.21 11.70 -0.07
N HIS A 311 25.17 11.79 0.85
CA HIS A 311 26.14 12.88 0.91
C HIS A 311 26.90 13.00 -0.41
N ALA A 312 27.34 11.87 -0.96
CA ALA A 312 28.03 11.81 -2.24
C ALA A 312 27.17 12.32 -3.42
N VAL A 313 25.85 12.08 -3.38
CA VAL A 313 24.92 12.48 -4.45
C VAL A 313 24.48 13.95 -4.30
N CYS A 314 24.21 14.39 -3.08
CA CYS A 314 23.65 15.70 -2.77
C CYS A 314 24.70 16.83 -2.78
N HIS A 315 25.97 16.55 -2.47
CA HIS A 315 27.01 17.59 -2.33
C HIS A 315 27.95 17.75 -3.52
N GLY A 316 27.83 16.93 -4.58
CA GLY A 316 28.66 17.09 -5.78
C GLY A 316 30.18 17.04 -5.53
N GLY A 317 30.63 16.50 -4.40
CA GLY A 317 32.03 16.45 -3.99
C GLY A 317 32.53 17.62 -3.12
N GLU A 318 31.68 18.58 -2.73
CA GLU A 318 32.05 19.60 -1.73
C GLU A 318 31.93 19.03 -0.30
N THR A 319 32.82 19.51 0.58
CA THR A 319 33.11 18.94 1.90
C THR A 319 31.90 18.84 2.83
N HIS A 320 31.91 17.80 3.67
CA HIS A 320 30.97 17.52 4.76
C HIS A 320 30.44 18.79 5.44
N VAL A 321 29.11 18.96 5.45
CA VAL A 321 28.48 19.78 6.48
C VAL A 321 28.42 18.87 7.71
N ASP A 322 29.46 18.94 8.55
CA ASP A 322 29.42 18.40 9.91
C ASP A 322 28.43 19.27 10.71
N GLY A 323 27.14 18.97 10.56
CA GLY A 323 26.07 19.61 11.30
C GLY A 323 25.25 18.52 12.00
N SER A 324 25.10 18.64 13.31
CA SER A 324 24.10 17.88 14.03
C SER A 324 22.69 18.29 13.59
N PHE A 325 21.69 17.44 13.84
CA PHE A 325 20.29 17.83 13.65
C PHE A 325 19.92 19.09 14.45
N GLU A 326 20.62 19.35 15.56
CA GLU A 326 20.45 20.55 16.38
C GLU A 326 20.94 21.81 15.65
N ASP A 327 22.08 21.74 14.93
CA ASP A 327 22.57 22.83 14.07
C ASP A 327 21.60 23.12 12.92
N LEU A 328 20.92 22.08 12.42
CA LEU A 328 19.88 22.23 11.40
C LEU A 328 18.64 22.93 11.97
N LEU A 329 18.19 22.53 13.16
CA LEU A 329 17.03 23.16 13.83
C LEU A 329 17.31 24.64 14.14
N ASP A 330 18.51 25.00 14.60
CA ASP A 330 18.89 26.39 14.82
C ASP A 330 18.85 27.21 13.51
N GLY A 331 19.26 26.59 12.39
CA GLY A 331 19.10 27.16 11.05
C GLY A 331 17.63 27.31 10.64
N ILE A 332 16.76 26.36 11.04
CA ILE A 332 15.33 26.36 10.73
C ILE A 332 14.55 27.35 11.60
N GLU A 333 14.89 27.54 12.87
CA GLU A 333 14.30 28.60 13.70
C GLU A 333 14.62 29.99 13.12
N GLY A 334 15.83 30.15 12.57
CA GLY A 334 16.18 31.30 11.72
C GLY A 334 15.34 31.40 10.45
N PHE A 335 15.08 30.27 9.77
CA PHE A 335 14.29 30.16 8.53
C PHE A 335 12.79 30.43 8.73
N LEU A 336 12.17 29.86 9.77
CA LEU A 336 10.76 30.09 10.14
C LEU A 336 10.55 31.51 10.70
N GLY A 337 11.58 32.14 11.26
CA GLY A 337 11.58 33.56 11.59
C GLY A 337 11.68 34.50 10.38
N MET A 338 12.08 33.98 9.22
CA MET A 338 12.43 34.75 8.01
C MET A 338 11.68 34.24 6.78
N VAL A 339 10.39 33.93 6.92
CA VAL A 339 9.50 33.50 5.82
C VAL A 339 9.43 34.60 4.76
N GLY A 340 10.34 34.55 3.79
CA GLY A 340 10.43 35.51 2.70
C GLY A 340 11.62 35.34 1.75
N VAL A 341 12.77 34.80 2.19
CA VAL A 341 13.95 34.66 1.30
C VAL A 341 14.84 33.48 1.75
N GLY A 342 14.45 32.25 1.46
CA GLY A 342 15.37 31.11 1.53
C GLY A 342 16.19 31.00 0.24
N ASP A 343 17.47 30.64 0.35
CA ASP A 343 18.27 30.22 -0.81
C ASP A 343 17.71 28.87 -1.30
N ASP A 344 17.17 28.83 -2.52
CA ASP A 344 16.61 27.62 -3.14
C ASP A 344 17.61 26.44 -3.06
N ALA A 345 18.92 26.73 -3.08
CA ALA A 345 19.95 25.72 -2.96
C ALA A 345 19.94 24.99 -1.60
N PHE A 346 19.61 25.68 -0.51
CA PHE A 346 19.53 25.09 0.82
C PHE A 346 18.32 24.16 0.96
N ILE A 347 17.16 24.59 0.46
CA ILE A 347 15.95 23.75 0.44
C ILE A 347 16.17 22.53 -0.45
N GLU A 348 16.75 22.71 -1.64
CA GLU A 348 17.10 21.60 -2.53
C GLU A 348 18.05 20.60 -1.85
N HIS A 349 19.02 21.12 -1.09
CA HIS A 349 19.95 20.29 -0.35
C HIS A 349 19.22 19.45 0.72
N LEU A 350 18.34 20.06 1.50
CA LEU A 350 17.55 19.36 2.51
C LEU A 350 16.63 18.31 1.92
N MET A 351 15.89 18.66 0.86
CA MET A 351 15.03 17.69 0.16
C MET A 351 15.85 16.51 -0.36
N CYS A 352 17.06 16.75 -0.86
CA CYS A 352 17.96 15.69 -1.32
C CYS A 352 18.37 14.76 -0.18
N THR A 353 18.77 15.32 0.97
CA THR A 353 19.23 14.51 2.12
C THR A 353 18.09 13.71 2.76
N PHE A 354 16.89 14.29 2.81
CA PHE A 354 15.71 13.66 3.43
C PHE A 354 14.94 12.72 2.48
N ALA A 355 15.23 12.74 1.19
CA ALA A 355 14.50 11.99 0.18
C ALA A 355 14.26 10.51 0.52
N PRO A 356 15.21 9.76 1.13
CA PRO A 356 14.99 8.35 1.48
C PRO A 356 14.03 8.11 2.64
N SER A 357 13.74 9.14 3.46
CA SER A 357 12.94 8.97 4.68
C SER A 357 11.59 8.35 4.35
N PHE A 358 11.11 7.46 5.22
CA PHE A 358 9.87 6.71 5.03
C PHE A 358 9.86 5.72 3.85
N HIS A 359 10.91 5.61 3.03
CA HIS A 359 11.01 4.54 2.02
C HIS A 359 11.50 3.23 2.65
N PRO A 360 11.18 2.06 2.04
CA PRO A 360 11.72 0.79 2.48
C PRO A 360 13.26 0.81 2.55
N ASN A 361 13.79 0.41 3.70
CA ASN A 361 15.20 0.10 3.88
C ASN A 361 15.49 -1.32 3.34
N PRO A 362 16.72 -1.88 3.46
CA PRO A 362 17.01 -3.23 2.99
C PRO A 362 16.05 -4.29 3.52
N ASP A 363 15.72 -4.28 4.82
CA ASP A 363 14.81 -5.26 5.43
C ASP A 363 13.38 -5.11 4.89
N GLY A 364 12.90 -3.88 4.71
CA GLY A 364 11.61 -3.61 4.09
C GLY A 364 11.55 -3.99 2.61
N ALA A 365 12.63 -3.75 1.87
CA ALA A 365 12.76 -4.16 0.48
C ALA A 365 12.75 -5.68 0.35
N ASP A 366 13.39 -6.39 1.28
CA ASP A 366 13.38 -7.85 1.36
C ASP A 366 11.99 -8.38 1.74
N ALA A 367 11.24 -7.69 2.60
CA ALA A 367 9.86 -8.03 2.92
C ALA A 367 8.95 -7.92 1.68
N TYR A 368 9.09 -6.86 0.87
CA TYR A 368 8.43 -6.76 -0.43
C TYR A 368 8.84 -7.88 -1.39
N ALA A 369 10.14 -8.19 -1.49
CA ALA A 369 10.65 -9.24 -2.36
C ALA A 369 10.09 -10.61 -1.99
N ARG A 370 10.08 -10.97 -0.69
CA ARG A 370 9.48 -12.21 -0.19
C ARG A 370 7.99 -12.26 -0.49
N ALA A 371 7.23 -11.21 -0.13
CA ALA A 371 5.79 -11.19 -0.37
C ALA A 371 5.42 -11.35 -1.84
N VAL A 372 6.17 -10.74 -2.76
CA VAL A 372 5.94 -10.92 -4.20
C VAL A 372 6.36 -12.31 -4.67
N LEU A 373 7.53 -12.80 -4.24
CA LEU A 373 8.03 -14.13 -4.59
C LEU A 373 7.07 -15.23 -4.13
N ASP A 374 6.63 -15.20 -2.88
CA ASP A 374 5.71 -16.19 -2.32
C ASP A 374 4.40 -16.25 -3.11
N ARG A 375 3.88 -15.08 -3.52
CA ARG A 375 2.67 -14.98 -4.34
C ARG A 375 2.90 -15.47 -5.75
N TYR A 376 4.06 -15.16 -6.33
CA TYR A 376 4.46 -15.62 -7.65
C TYR A 376 4.61 -17.15 -7.69
N GLU A 377 5.34 -17.74 -6.73
CA GLU A 377 5.55 -19.19 -6.63
C GLU A 377 4.22 -19.91 -6.36
N ALA A 378 3.42 -19.44 -5.40
CA ALA A 378 2.10 -20.00 -5.14
C ALA A 378 1.19 -19.95 -6.38
N HIS A 379 1.32 -18.92 -7.22
CA HIS A 379 0.59 -18.80 -8.47
C HIS A 379 1.16 -19.69 -9.59
N ALA A 380 2.48 -19.79 -9.71
CA ALA A 380 3.15 -20.59 -10.74
C ALA A 380 2.96 -22.09 -10.52
N ASP A 381 3.09 -22.53 -9.27
CA ASP A 381 2.99 -23.93 -8.86
C ASP A 381 1.55 -24.40 -8.63
N ALA A 382 0.59 -23.46 -8.70
CA ALA A 382 -0.84 -23.70 -8.53
C ALA A 382 -1.37 -24.85 -9.42
N SER A 383 -1.61 -26.01 -8.83
CA SER A 383 -2.36 -27.09 -9.47
C SER A 383 -3.83 -27.08 -9.04
N VAL A 384 -4.73 -27.57 -9.90
CA VAL A 384 -6.16 -27.77 -9.56
C VAL A 384 -6.32 -28.59 -8.29
N ARG A 385 -5.43 -29.57 -8.08
CA ARG A 385 -5.46 -30.45 -6.90
C ARG A 385 -5.12 -29.67 -5.64
N ASP A 386 -4.15 -28.76 -5.71
CA ASP A 386 -3.76 -27.91 -4.59
C ASP A 386 -4.86 -26.91 -4.27
N SER A 387 -5.54 -26.35 -5.28
CA SER A 387 -6.72 -25.49 -5.08
C SER A 387 -7.81 -26.19 -4.27
N VAL A 388 -8.13 -27.43 -4.62
CA VAL A 388 -9.14 -28.23 -3.93
C VAL A 388 -8.66 -28.60 -2.52
N SER A 389 -7.36 -28.87 -2.38
CA SER A 389 -6.71 -29.20 -1.13
C SER A 389 -6.35 -27.97 -0.28
N ALA A 390 -6.58 -26.75 -0.74
CA ALA A 390 -6.52 -25.53 0.06
C ALA A 390 -7.93 -25.18 0.54
N LEU A 391 -8.91 -25.27 -0.35
CA LEU A 391 -10.29 -24.83 -0.09
C LEU A 391 -11.17 -25.86 0.60
N GLY A 392 -10.91 -27.16 0.49
CA GLY A 392 -11.79 -28.19 1.05
C GLY A 392 -11.84 -28.21 2.59
N ASP A 393 -12.96 -28.58 3.19
CA ASP A 393 -13.08 -28.75 4.65
C ASP A 393 -12.15 -29.91 5.08
N PRO A 394 -11.19 -29.68 6.02
CA PRO A 394 -10.29 -30.72 6.51
C PRO A 394 -11.01 -32.00 6.95
N ARG A 395 -12.22 -31.88 7.52
CA ARG A 395 -13.05 -33.03 7.95
C ARG A 395 -13.64 -33.81 6.79
N ASN A 396 -14.00 -33.13 5.70
CA ASN A 396 -14.56 -33.78 4.51
C ASN A 396 -13.46 -34.37 3.62
N ARG A 397 -12.26 -33.78 3.62
CA ARG A 397 -11.06 -34.37 2.97
C ARG A 397 -10.72 -35.73 3.54
N ALA A 398 -10.71 -35.86 4.87
CA ALA A 398 -10.47 -37.14 5.53
C ALA A 398 -11.47 -38.24 5.14
N ARG A 399 -12.62 -37.86 4.55
CA ARG A 399 -13.68 -38.76 4.11
C ARG A 399 -13.79 -38.88 2.59
N GLY A 400 -13.00 -38.12 1.81
CA GLY A 400 -13.00 -38.14 0.34
C GLY A 400 -14.31 -37.68 -0.32
N ARG A 401 -15.07 -36.77 0.32
CA ARG A 401 -16.46 -36.45 -0.06
C ARG A 401 -16.69 -35.10 -0.75
N GLU A 402 -15.68 -34.25 -0.84
CA GLU A 402 -15.86 -32.91 -1.39
C GLU A 402 -15.39 -32.82 -2.84
N SER A 403 -16.29 -32.37 -3.73
CA SER A 403 -15.94 -32.12 -5.13
C SER A 403 -15.33 -30.73 -5.31
N VAL A 404 -14.49 -30.56 -6.34
CA VAL A 404 -13.91 -29.25 -6.72
C VAL A 404 -14.99 -28.19 -6.85
N ARG A 405 -16.11 -28.53 -7.50
CA ARG A 405 -17.24 -27.62 -7.70
C ARG A 405 -17.86 -27.18 -6.37
N ALA A 406 -18.02 -28.09 -5.41
CA ALA A 406 -18.56 -27.75 -4.10
C ALA A 406 -17.62 -26.80 -3.33
N ALA A 407 -16.31 -27.02 -3.40
CA ALA A 407 -15.32 -26.14 -2.80
C ALA A 407 -15.29 -24.75 -3.47
N LEU A 408 -15.46 -24.68 -4.79
CA LEU A 408 -15.52 -23.43 -5.53
C LEU A 408 -16.83 -22.66 -5.31
N ASP A 409 -17.98 -23.33 -5.41
CA ASP A 409 -19.31 -22.74 -5.17
C ASP A 409 -19.42 -22.15 -3.75
N ARG A 410 -18.73 -22.74 -2.75
CA ARG A 410 -18.67 -22.24 -1.36
C ARG A 410 -18.19 -20.79 -1.25
N TYR A 411 -17.21 -20.43 -2.05
CA TYR A 411 -16.57 -19.11 -2.02
C TYR A 411 -17.04 -18.22 -3.19
N ASP A 412 -18.12 -18.59 -3.89
CA ASP A 412 -18.59 -17.95 -5.13
C ASP A 412 -17.48 -17.84 -6.21
N LEU A 413 -16.58 -18.83 -6.23
CA LEU A 413 -15.49 -18.91 -7.19
C LEU A 413 -15.99 -19.60 -8.43
N ARG A 414 -16.03 -18.89 -9.56
CA ARG A 414 -16.50 -19.47 -10.82
C ARG A 414 -15.38 -20.31 -11.44
N PRO A 415 -15.61 -21.58 -11.79
CA PRO A 415 -14.61 -22.40 -12.50
C PRO A 415 -14.16 -21.76 -13.82
N GLU A 416 -15.05 -20.95 -14.43
CA GLU A 416 -14.82 -20.20 -15.66
C GLU A 416 -13.76 -19.10 -15.50
N SER A 417 -13.59 -18.58 -14.28
CA SER A 417 -12.51 -17.63 -13.92
C SER A 417 -11.16 -18.34 -13.67
N GLY A 418 -11.10 -19.66 -13.82
CA GLY A 418 -9.91 -20.48 -13.60
C GLY A 418 -9.70 -20.85 -12.12
N THR A 419 -9.22 -22.07 -11.87
CA THR A 419 -8.89 -22.56 -10.52
C THR A 419 -7.71 -21.81 -9.87
N ARG A 420 -6.95 -21.04 -10.65
CA ARG A 420 -5.84 -20.22 -10.15
C ARG A 420 -6.32 -18.98 -9.40
N ALA A 421 -7.39 -18.34 -9.87
CA ALA A 421 -7.98 -17.20 -9.15
C ALA A 421 -8.45 -17.60 -7.75
N ALA A 422 -8.99 -18.81 -7.63
CA ALA A 422 -9.40 -19.39 -6.36
C ALA A 422 -8.25 -19.59 -5.36
N LEU A 423 -7.02 -19.86 -5.83
CA LEU A 423 -5.84 -20.04 -5.00
C LEU A 423 -5.26 -18.74 -4.48
N GLY A 424 -5.34 -17.65 -5.24
CA GLY A 424 -4.89 -16.32 -4.78
C GLY A 424 -5.66 -15.80 -3.55
N HIS A 425 -6.74 -16.49 -3.15
CA HIS A 425 -7.63 -16.14 -2.06
C HIS A 425 -7.50 -17.02 -0.82
N ASP A 426 -6.64 -18.04 -0.82
CA ASP A 426 -6.52 -18.98 0.31
C ASP A 426 -5.98 -18.32 1.59
N VAL A 427 -5.09 -17.34 1.43
CA VAL A 427 -4.58 -16.46 2.49
C VAL A 427 -5.50 -15.26 2.68
N VAL A 428 -5.86 -14.95 3.92
CA VAL A 428 -6.60 -13.74 4.30
C VAL A 428 -5.63 -12.56 4.41
N ASP A 429 -5.67 -11.66 3.43
CA ASP A 429 -4.86 -10.44 3.34
C ASP A 429 -5.56 -9.21 3.91
N SER A 430 -6.90 -9.23 3.95
CA SER A 430 -7.71 -8.15 4.48
C SER A 430 -9.03 -8.67 5.03
N ILE A 431 -9.45 -8.06 6.14
CA ILE A 431 -10.73 -8.32 6.79
C ILE A 431 -11.49 -7.00 6.82
N LEU A 432 -12.75 -7.01 6.38
CA LEU A 432 -13.68 -5.90 6.63
C LEU A 432 -14.89 -6.45 7.36
N VAL A 433 -15.28 -5.78 8.41
CA VAL A 433 -16.51 -6.02 9.16
C VAL A 433 -17.44 -4.84 8.98
N GLU A 434 -18.72 -5.11 8.77
CA GLU A 434 -19.78 -4.12 8.90
C GLU A 434 -20.79 -4.64 9.92
N LEU A 435 -21.11 -3.79 10.90
CA LEU A 435 -22.09 -4.05 11.95
C LEU A 435 -23.19 -3.00 11.80
N VAL A 436 -24.45 -3.41 12.02
CA VAL A 436 -25.55 -2.48 12.21
C VAL A 436 -26.07 -2.67 13.62
N THR A 437 -26.04 -1.61 14.40
CA THR A 437 -26.60 -1.59 15.75
C THR A 437 -28.11 -1.40 15.67
N GLY A 438 -28.85 -2.18 16.46
CA GLY A 438 -30.30 -2.10 16.60
C GLY A 438 -30.74 -0.91 17.46
N ASP A 439 -31.79 -1.10 18.25
CA ASP A 439 -32.34 -0.03 19.08
C ASP A 439 -31.50 0.20 20.36
N ASP A 440 -30.69 -0.78 20.76
CA ASP A 440 -29.80 -0.74 21.92
C ASP A 440 -28.32 -0.69 21.50
N GLY A 441 -27.63 0.43 21.77
CA GLY A 441 -26.20 0.63 21.49
C GLY A 441 -25.27 0.19 22.63
N THR A 442 -23.96 0.37 22.48
CA THR A 442 -23.00 0.03 23.56
C THR A 442 -21.71 0.83 23.56
N ASP A 443 -21.30 1.26 24.76
CA ASP A 443 -19.96 1.83 25.02
C ASP A 443 -18.93 0.74 25.43
N SER A 444 -19.32 -0.54 25.35
CA SER A 444 -18.44 -1.65 25.73
C SER A 444 -17.47 -2.00 24.60
N ALA A 445 -16.30 -2.54 24.93
CA ALA A 445 -15.37 -2.99 23.92
C ALA A 445 -15.96 -4.18 23.14
N VAL A 446 -16.08 -4.03 21.82
CA VAL A 446 -16.52 -5.10 20.91
C VAL A 446 -15.30 -5.67 20.19
N PHE A 447 -15.27 -6.99 20.02
CA PHE A 447 -14.18 -7.70 19.37
C PHE A 447 -14.71 -8.62 18.27
N LEU A 448 -13.92 -8.75 17.20
CA LEU A 448 -14.03 -9.81 16.21
C LEU A 448 -13.06 -10.93 16.59
N GLU A 449 -13.50 -12.18 16.51
CA GLU A 449 -12.62 -13.34 16.60
C GLU A 449 -12.79 -14.25 15.39
N LEU A 450 -11.66 -14.65 14.81
CA LEU A 450 -11.58 -15.44 13.58
C LEU A 450 -10.28 -16.25 13.60
N ALA A 451 -10.33 -17.54 13.27
CA ALA A 451 -9.13 -18.41 13.18
C ALA A 451 -8.22 -18.38 14.43
N GLY A 452 -8.81 -18.21 15.62
CA GLY A 452 -8.08 -18.14 16.90
C GLY A 452 -7.54 -16.75 17.24
N GLU A 453 -7.57 -15.81 16.29
CA GLU A 453 -7.16 -14.42 16.50
C GLU A 453 -8.32 -13.55 16.97
N ARG A 454 -7.99 -12.42 17.62
CA ARG A 454 -8.95 -11.49 18.22
C ARG A 454 -8.54 -10.04 17.97
N TRP A 455 -9.46 -9.25 17.42
CA TRP A 455 -9.26 -7.82 17.18
C TRP A 455 -10.34 -7.00 17.86
N ARG A 456 -9.93 -5.91 18.51
CA ARG A 456 -10.89 -4.90 18.98
C ARG A 456 -11.43 -4.14 17.78
N LEU A 457 -12.75 -4.07 17.67
CA LEU A 457 -13.44 -3.26 16.68
C LEU A 457 -13.60 -1.86 17.26
N ASN A 458 -12.81 -0.94 16.73
CA ASN A 458 -12.85 0.46 17.12
C ASN A 458 -12.40 1.33 15.93
N THR A 459 -13.11 2.42 15.63
CA THR A 459 -12.79 3.30 14.50
C THR A 459 -11.75 4.38 14.84
N ALA A 460 -11.51 4.72 16.10
CA ALA A 460 -10.46 5.64 16.56
C ALA A 460 -10.29 5.72 18.10
N LEU A 461 -9.13 6.21 18.58
CA LEU A 461 -9.07 6.76 19.95
C LEU A 461 -9.79 8.13 20.05
N THR A 462 -10.29 8.69 18.93
CA THR A 462 -11.02 9.97 18.92
C THR A 462 -12.39 9.88 19.59
N GLU A 463 -12.91 8.69 19.91
CA GLU A 463 -14.16 8.56 20.65
C GLU A 463 -14.10 9.35 21.97
N ASP A 464 -12.96 9.30 22.66
CA ASP A 464 -12.74 10.01 23.92
C ASP A 464 -12.66 11.55 23.76
N PHE A 465 -12.34 12.05 22.56
CA PHE A 465 -12.02 13.48 22.35
C PHE A 465 -13.03 14.24 21.48
N PHE A 466 -13.63 13.60 20.48
CA PHE A 466 -14.49 14.25 19.48
C PHE A 466 -15.91 13.68 19.43
N GLY A 467 -16.22 12.66 20.24
CA GLY A 467 -17.59 12.19 20.45
C GLY A 467 -18.20 11.41 19.29
N SER A 468 -17.38 10.81 18.40
CA SER A 468 -17.87 9.68 17.61
C SER A 468 -17.91 8.47 18.54
N ASN A 469 -19.05 7.83 18.72
CA ASN A 469 -19.14 6.62 19.52
C ASN A 469 -19.44 5.48 18.55
N ASP A 470 -18.62 4.43 18.51
CA ASP A 470 -18.96 3.23 17.77
C ASP A 470 -20.19 2.58 18.42
N PHE A 471 -21.01 1.91 17.61
CA PHE A 471 -22.14 1.13 18.09
C PHE A 471 -23.26 1.94 18.77
N GLU A 472 -23.55 3.19 18.36
CA GLU A 472 -24.76 3.88 18.80
C GLU A 472 -26.03 3.25 18.19
N PRO A 473 -27.21 3.43 18.81
CA PRO A 473 -28.47 2.94 18.25
C PRO A 473 -28.70 3.37 16.79
N GLY A 474 -28.86 2.40 15.90
CA GLY A 474 -29.08 2.62 14.47
C GLY A 474 -27.80 2.83 13.63
N ASP A 475 -26.62 2.86 14.24
CA ASP A 475 -25.37 3.07 13.52
C ASP A 475 -25.00 1.90 12.61
N ARG A 476 -24.27 2.25 11.54
CA ARG A 476 -23.67 1.29 10.61
C ARG A 476 -22.16 1.49 10.61
N ASP A 477 -21.49 0.72 11.44
CA ASP A 477 -20.05 0.83 11.64
C ASP A 477 -19.30 -0.12 10.72
N ARG A 478 -18.17 0.35 10.19
CA ARG A 478 -17.29 -0.44 9.31
C ARG A 478 -15.89 -0.47 9.87
N PHE A 479 -15.33 -1.65 10.03
CA PHE A 479 -13.98 -1.85 10.56
C PHE A 479 -13.12 -2.60 9.55
N ALA A 480 -12.08 -1.96 9.04
CA ALA A 480 -11.04 -2.65 8.31
C ALA A 480 -10.01 -3.16 9.31
N VAL A 481 -9.83 -4.48 9.33
CA VAL A 481 -8.92 -5.20 10.22
C VAL A 481 -7.77 -5.74 9.41
N ASP A 482 -6.56 -5.49 9.91
CA ASP A 482 -5.35 -6.08 9.37
C ASP A 482 -5.14 -7.45 10.04
N PRO A 483 -5.12 -8.55 9.28
CA PRO A 483 -5.00 -9.89 9.84
C PRO A 483 -3.67 -10.13 10.56
N PHE A 484 -2.66 -9.28 10.34
CA PHE A 484 -1.35 -9.39 11.00
C PHE A 484 -1.24 -8.46 12.22
N PHE A 485 -2.02 -7.37 12.28
CA PHE A 485 -1.89 -6.41 13.39
C PHE A 485 -2.48 -6.96 14.68
N SER A 486 -1.72 -6.81 15.76
CA SER A 486 -2.12 -7.25 17.10
C SER A 486 -2.36 -8.77 17.19
N THR A 487 -1.71 -9.54 16.32
CA THR A 487 -1.72 -11.01 16.29
C THR A 487 -0.28 -11.54 16.29
N ASP A 488 -0.11 -12.83 16.55
CA ASP A 488 1.17 -13.52 16.36
C ASP A 488 1.38 -13.98 14.90
N ARG A 489 0.45 -13.66 13.99
CA ARG A 489 0.48 -14.08 12.58
C ARG A 489 1.45 -13.22 11.77
N THR A 490 2.05 -13.84 10.75
CA THR A 490 3.04 -13.21 9.87
C THR A 490 2.78 -13.56 8.41
N THR A 491 3.53 -12.98 7.48
CA THR A 491 3.48 -13.42 6.06
C THR A 491 3.84 -14.89 5.90
N ASP A 492 4.66 -15.43 6.80
CA ASP A 492 5.15 -16.81 6.78
C ASP A 492 4.17 -17.78 7.49
N ASP A 493 3.31 -17.25 8.36
CA ASP A 493 2.19 -17.96 9.00
C ASP A 493 0.89 -17.12 8.90
N PRO A 494 0.31 -17.00 7.70
CA PRO A 494 -0.87 -16.18 7.51
C PRO A 494 -2.14 -16.95 7.88
N ILE A 495 -3.21 -16.22 8.21
CA ILE A 495 -4.54 -16.83 8.38
C ILE A 495 -4.98 -17.41 7.03
N ARG A 496 -5.27 -18.71 7.00
CA ARG A 496 -5.86 -19.36 5.83
C ARG A 496 -7.36 -19.50 5.96
N LEU A 497 -8.08 -19.43 4.84
CA LEU A 497 -9.54 -19.64 4.80
C LEU A 497 -9.96 -20.98 5.42
N ALA A 498 -9.14 -22.01 5.30
CA ALA A 498 -9.41 -23.34 5.86
C ALA A 498 -9.34 -23.40 7.41
N GLU A 499 -8.73 -22.41 8.05
CA GLU A 499 -8.66 -22.30 9.52
C GLU A 499 -9.94 -21.67 10.10
N ILE A 500 -10.78 -21.07 9.26
CA ILE A 500 -11.97 -20.35 9.68
C ILE A 500 -13.13 -21.32 9.87
N ASP A 501 -13.33 -21.76 11.11
CA ASP A 501 -14.43 -22.64 11.49
C ASP A 501 -15.71 -21.90 11.92
N GLY A 502 -15.59 -20.62 12.26
CA GLY A 502 -16.63 -19.75 12.77
C GLY A 502 -16.12 -18.33 12.93
N VAL A 503 -17.06 -17.39 13.06
CA VAL A 503 -16.78 -15.97 13.27
C VAL A 503 -17.48 -15.55 14.55
N THR A 504 -16.76 -15.00 15.52
CA THR A 504 -17.37 -14.58 16.79
C THR A 504 -17.35 -13.06 16.92
N VAL A 505 -18.49 -12.51 17.32
CA VAL A 505 -18.56 -11.14 17.85
C VAL A 505 -18.64 -11.24 19.37
N HIS A 506 -17.71 -10.58 20.05
CA HIS A 506 -17.57 -10.61 21.51
C HIS A 506 -17.74 -9.20 22.07
N LYS A 507 -18.81 -8.97 22.85
CA LYS A 507 -18.96 -7.78 23.67
C LYS A 507 -18.34 -8.04 25.03
N GLN A 508 -17.29 -7.31 25.39
CA GLN A 508 -16.63 -7.41 26.69
C GLN A 508 -17.08 -6.25 27.59
N SER A 509 -17.82 -6.56 28.65
CA SER A 509 -18.32 -5.54 29.60
C SER A 509 -18.33 -6.06 31.04
N ASN A 510 -18.01 -5.19 31.99
CA ASN A 510 -18.12 -5.48 33.43
C ASN A 510 -19.52 -5.14 33.99
N PHE A 511 -20.43 -4.63 33.17
CA PHE A 511 -21.76 -4.18 33.56
C PHE A 511 -22.84 -4.91 32.75
N GLU A 512 -24.04 -5.07 33.32
CA GLU A 512 -25.20 -5.68 32.65
C GLU A 512 -25.86 -4.77 31.59
N ALA A 513 -25.06 -4.14 30.73
CA ALA A 513 -25.57 -3.40 29.58
C ALA A 513 -25.88 -4.36 28.41
N SER A 514 -27.01 -4.15 27.74
CA SER A 514 -27.35 -4.81 26.48
C SER A 514 -26.71 -4.07 25.29
N TRP A 515 -26.52 -4.80 24.20
CA TRP A 515 -26.23 -4.29 22.86
C TRP A 515 -27.01 -5.12 21.86
N GLU A 516 -27.75 -4.50 20.96
CA GLU A 516 -28.43 -5.20 19.88
C GLU A 516 -27.60 -5.12 18.59
N LEU A 517 -27.07 -6.27 18.17
CA LEU A 517 -26.49 -6.44 16.85
C LEU A 517 -27.58 -6.83 15.84
N ALA A 518 -28.03 -5.88 15.02
CA ALA A 518 -29.11 -6.07 14.06
C ALA A 518 -28.64 -6.75 12.75
N GLU A 519 -27.53 -6.28 12.19
CA GLU A 519 -26.89 -6.89 11.00
C GLU A 519 -25.39 -7.10 11.23
N PHE A 520 -24.84 -8.19 10.70
CA PHE A 520 -23.40 -8.42 10.66
C PHE A 520 -23.00 -8.93 9.27
N ARG A 521 -21.97 -8.31 8.70
CA ARG A 521 -21.39 -8.69 7.42
C ARG A 521 -19.86 -8.78 7.54
N LEU A 522 -19.29 -9.79 6.89
CA LEU A 522 -17.85 -10.04 6.83
C LEU A 522 -17.40 -10.12 5.38
N TRP A 523 -16.33 -9.40 5.06
CA TRP A 523 -15.58 -9.57 3.83
C TRP A 523 -14.18 -10.05 4.16
N LEU A 524 -13.70 -11.04 3.40
CA LEU A 524 -12.32 -11.49 3.39
C LEU A 524 -11.78 -11.25 1.99
N ASN A 525 -10.64 -10.58 1.87
CA ASN A 525 -10.02 -10.28 0.59
C ASN A 525 -10.93 -9.51 -0.38
N GLY A 526 -11.78 -8.62 0.17
CA GLY A 526 -12.77 -7.87 -0.61
C GLY A 526 -14.01 -8.67 -1.03
N VAL A 527 -14.02 -9.99 -0.83
CA VAL A 527 -15.16 -10.87 -1.12
C VAL A 527 -16.04 -10.97 0.11
N ARG A 528 -17.35 -10.74 -0.05
CA ARG A 528 -18.30 -10.90 1.05
C ARG A 528 -18.53 -12.38 1.31
N VAL A 529 -18.13 -12.86 2.48
CA VAL A 529 -18.16 -14.28 2.84
C VAL A 529 -19.24 -14.63 3.86
N PHE A 530 -19.78 -13.63 4.57
CA PHE A 530 -20.82 -13.85 5.56
C PHE A 530 -21.77 -12.66 5.66
N GLU A 531 -23.06 -12.93 5.84
CA GLU A 531 -24.09 -11.93 6.13
C GLU A 531 -25.19 -12.57 7.00
N THR A 532 -25.61 -11.85 8.03
CA THR A 532 -26.81 -12.14 8.83
C THR A 532 -27.55 -10.85 9.12
N THR A 533 -28.87 -10.91 9.00
CA THR A 533 -29.81 -9.82 9.34
C THR A 533 -30.74 -10.25 10.48
N ARG A 534 -30.38 -11.31 11.20
CA ARG A 534 -31.14 -11.79 12.37
C ARG A 534 -30.59 -11.09 13.60
N PRO A 535 -31.38 -10.22 14.26
CA PRO A 535 -30.90 -9.49 15.42
C PRO A 535 -30.44 -10.42 16.55
N ARG A 536 -29.44 -9.95 17.29
CA ARG A 536 -28.85 -10.61 18.45
C ARG A 536 -28.61 -9.59 19.55
N THR A 537 -29.21 -9.82 20.72
CA THR A 537 -28.89 -9.03 21.92
C THR A 537 -27.77 -9.70 22.67
N LEU A 538 -26.68 -8.97 22.91
CA LEU A 538 -25.54 -9.37 23.73
C LEU A 538 -25.61 -8.62 25.07
N THR A 539 -25.62 -9.33 26.20
CA THR A 539 -25.77 -8.72 27.53
C THR A 539 -24.56 -9.00 28.42
N GLY A 540 -24.02 -7.99 29.09
CA GLY A 540 -22.83 -8.17 29.91
C GLY A 540 -21.58 -8.49 29.09
N ASP A 541 -20.82 -9.48 29.54
CA ASP A 541 -19.74 -10.12 28.80
C ASP A 541 -20.31 -11.33 28.02
N ASP A 542 -20.56 -11.15 26.72
CA ASP A 542 -21.27 -12.13 25.90
C ASP A 542 -20.63 -12.30 24.51
N ARG A 543 -20.75 -13.52 23.97
CA ARG A 543 -20.12 -13.95 22.72
C ARG A 543 -21.16 -14.61 21.83
N HIS A 544 -21.21 -14.16 20.58
CA HIS A 544 -22.03 -14.81 19.56
C HIS A 544 -21.17 -15.34 18.42
N THR A 545 -21.10 -16.66 18.28
CA THR A 545 -20.40 -17.32 17.18
C THR A 545 -21.36 -17.66 16.05
N PHE A 546 -21.10 -17.08 14.88
CA PHE A 546 -21.73 -17.45 13.63
C PHE A 546 -20.96 -18.61 12.99
N ALA A 547 -21.69 -19.62 12.52
CA ALA A 547 -21.09 -20.66 11.71
C ALA A 547 -20.59 -20.03 10.41
N TYR A 548 -19.29 -20.13 10.16
CA TYR A 548 -18.71 -19.72 8.89
C TYR A 548 -19.17 -20.72 7.82
N PRO A 549 -19.59 -20.26 6.62
CA PRO A 549 -20.06 -21.17 5.58
C PRO A 549 -18.95 -22.16 5.21
N ARG A 550 -19.19 -23.44 5.51
CA ARG A 550 -18.45 -24.57 4.97
C ARG A 550 -19.24 -25.20 3.82
#